data_AF-A2BQA3-F1
#
_entry.id   AF-A2BQA3-F1
#
_cell.length_a   1.000
_cell.length_b   1.000
_cell.length_c   1.000
_cell.angle_alpha   90.00
_cell.angle_beta   90.00
_cell.angle_gamma   90.00
#
_symmetry.space_group_name_H-M   'P 1'
#
loop_
_entity.id
_entity.type
_entity.pdbx_description
1 polymer ?
#
loop_
_entity_poly.entity_id
_entity_poly.type
_entity_poly.pdbx_seq_one_letter_code
_entity_poly.pdbx_strand_id
1 'polypeptide(L)'
;MGINKSKENQHCGTKPKKIAFGIAPLGIVSIGIVPMGVISIGVVPMGVFSFGAVAMGIVNLSVVGMGIISAGVTTMGIWEYSPNSHHNHSKQISNSNNENMMSDLFNTKQEAEKAASKYGCIGAHKMGNKWMPCKMH
;
A
#
# COMPACT_ATOMS: atom_id res chain seq x y z
N MET A 1 -9.90 33.99 26.10
CA MET A 1 -10.85 32.94 25.68
C MET A 1 -10.26 31.58 26.00
N GLY A 2 -10.68 31.01 27.13
CA GLY A 2 -10.16 29.72 27.60
C GLY A 2 -10.89 28.54 26.98
N ILE A 3 -10.14 27.45 26.75
CA ILE A 3 -10.71 26.11 26.72
C ILE A 3 -9.75 25.21 27.51
N ASN A 4 -9.97 25.15 28.82
CA ASN A 4 -9.47 24.06 29.65
C ASN A 4 -10.26 22.81 29.27
N LYS A 5 -9.59 21.77 28.73
CA LYS A 5 -10.15 20.41 28.80
C LYS A 5 -9.06 19.34 28.74
N SER A 6 -8.68 18.93 29.95
CA SER A 6 -8.35 17.56 30.32
C SER A 6 -7.12 16.92 29.66
N LYS A 7 -5.97 17.05 30.35
CA LYS A 7 -4.98 15.97 30.45
C LYS A 7 -5.68 14.73 31.00
N GLU A 8 -6.25 13.90 30.13
CA GLU A 8 -6.69 12.57 30.52
C GLU A 8 -5.53 11.62 30.27
N ASN A 9 -4.78 11.33 31.35
CA ASN A 9 -3.85 10.23 31.38
C ASN A 9 -4.66 8.95 31.13
N GLN A 10 -4.71 8.50 29.87
CA GLN A 10 -5.38 7.27 29.48
C GLN A 10 -4.66 6.09 30.15
N HIS A 11 -5.17 5.69 31.31
CA HIS A 11 -4.82 4.42 31.93
C HIS A 11 -5.37 3.29 31.03
N CYS A 12 -4.50 2.34 30.66
CA CYS A 12 -4.90 1.06 30.05
C CYS A 12 -5.99 0.42 30.91
N GLY A 13 -7.25 0.49 30.48
CA GLY A 13 -8.39 -0.13 31.17
C GLY A 13 -9.64 0.74 31.35
N THR A 14 -9.64 2.00 30.93
CA THR A 14 -10.87 2.81 30.93
C THR A 14 -11.68 2.66 29.64
N LYS A 15 -13.01 2.66 29.78
CA LYS A 15 -13.96 2.48 28.68
C LYS A 15 -13.73 3.59 27.65
N PRO A 16 -13.54 3.28 26.36
CA PRO A 16 -13.25 4.30 25.36
C PRO A 16 -14.39 5.32 25.33
N LYS A 17 -14.05 6.61 25.43
CA LYS A 17 -15.04 7.68 25.28
C LYS A 17 -15.60 7.64 23.86
N LYS A 18 -16.92 7.79 23.76
CA LYS A 18 -17.61 7.75 22.46
C LYS A 18 -17.11 8.86 21.52
N ILE A 19 -16.85 10.06 22.06
CA ILE A 19 -16.35 11.22 21.32
C ILE A 19 -15.26 11.93 22.14
N ALA A 20 -14.14 12.27 21.50
CA ALA A 20 -13.04 13.04 22.09
C ALA A 20 -12.52 14.14 21.14
N PHE A 21 -12.15 15.30 21.72
CA PHE A 21 -11.59 16.44 21.01
C PHE A 21 -10.29 16.90 21.69
N GLY A 22 -9.26 17.24 20.92
CA GLY A 22 -8.01 17.77 21.48
C GLY A 22 -6.81 17.67 20.55
N ILE A 23 -5.61 17.82 21.11
CA ILE A 23 -4.35 17.69 20.35
C ILE A 23 -4.10 16.22 19.98
N ALA A 24 -4.29 15.32 20.95
CA ALA A 24 -4.18 13.87 20.82
C ALA A 24 -5.37 13.17 21.50
N PRO A 25 -6.59 13.26 20.93
CA PRO A 25 -7.77 12.64 21.50
C PRO A 25 -7.74 11.11 21.32
N LEU A 26 -8.16 10.39 22.36
CA LEU A 26 -8.37 8.94 22.35
C LEU A 26 -9.85 8.63 22.60
N GLY A 27 -10.46 7.92 21.65
CA GLY A 27 -11.89 7.62 21.67
C GLY A 27 -12.33 6.81 20.46
N ILE A 28 -13.61 6.47 20.39
CA ILE A 28 -14.17 5.79 19.21
C ILE A 28 -14.22 6.76 18.02
N VAL A 29 -14.65 7.99 18.29
CA VAL A 29 -14.60 9.12 17.35
C VAL A 29 -13.71 10.21 17.93
N SER A 30 -12.68 10.60 17.19
CA SER A 30 -11.62 11.48 17.65
C SER A 30 -11.35 12.60 16.63
N ILE A 31 -11.45 13.86 17.05
CA ILE A 31 -11.14 15.03 16.21
C ILE A 31 -9.99 15.82 16.83
N GLY A 32 -8.88 15.92 16.12
CA GLY A 32 -7.66 16.52 16.67
C GLY A 32 -6.50 16.62 15.68
N ILE A 33 -5.31 16.93 16.18
CA ILE A 33 -4.10 16.99 15.32
C ILE A 33 -3.64 15.56 15.00
N VAL A 34 -3.53 14.72 16.04
CA VAL A 34 -3.18 13.29 15.95
C VAL A 34 -4.25 12.45 16.68
N PRO A 35 -5.45 12.31 16.09
CA PRO A 35 -6.51 11.50 16.70
C PRO A 35 -6.20 10.00 16.62
N MET A 36 -6.42 9.29 17.73
CA MET A 36 -6.45 7.83 17.77
C MET A 36 -7.88 7.34 18.06
N GLY A 37 -8.37 6.45 17.20
CA GLY A 37 -9.74 5.95 17.30
C GLY A 37 -10.14 5.08 16.12
N VAL A 38 -11.42 4.70 16.07
CA VAL A 38 -11.97 3.98 14.91
C VAL A 38 -12.22 4.96 13.76
N ILE A 39 -12.82 6.12 14.08
CA ILE A 39 -13.00 7.24 13.16
C ILE A 39 -12.17 8.42 13.66
N SER A 40 -11.23 8.86 12.83
CA SER A 40 -10.22 9.82 13.19
C SER A 40 -10.16 10.94 12.14
N ILE A 41 -10.37 12.20 12.57
CA ILE A 41 -10.34 13.38 11.70
C ILE A 41 -9.26 14.33 12.20
N GLY A 42 -8.21 14.53 11.41
CA GLY A 42 -7.06 15.32 11.86
C GLY A 42 -5.98 15.53 10.83
N VAL A 43 -4.80 15.98 11.25
CA VAL A 43 -3.65 16.11 10.35
C VAL A 43 -3.03 14.73 10.08
N VAL A 44 -2.84 13.95 11.15
CA VAL A 44 -2.30 12.58 11.11
C VAL A 44 -3.23 11.62 11.87
N PRO A 45 -4.41 11.30 11.33
CA PRO A 45 -5.30 10.30 11.91
C PRO A 45 -4.71 8.87 11.83
N MET A 46 -4.78 8.18 12.97
CA MET A 46 -4.53 6.74 13.10
C MET A 46 -5.84 6.06 13.51
N GLY A 47 -6.41 5.28 12.60
CA GLY A 47 -7.70 4.63 12.84
C GLY A 47 -8.11 3.68 11.72
N VAL A 48 -9.36 3.21 11.76
CA VAL A 48 -9.91 2.37 10.68
C VAL A 48 -10.36 3.26 9.52
N PHE A 49 -11.03 4.37 9.86
CA PHE A 49 -11.44 5.43 8.96
C PHE A 49 -10.71 6.72 9.33
N SER A 50 -9.92 7.24 8.41
CA SER A 50 -8.99 8.34 8.69
C SER A 50 -9.11 9.43 7.63
N PHE A 51 -9.33 10.67 8.07
CA PHE A 51 -9.47 11.86 7.21
C PHE A 51 -8.42 12.90 7.59
N GLY A 52 -7.51 13.25 6.67
CA GLY A 52 -6.40 14.16 7.02
C GLY A 52 -5.38 14.44 5.93
N ALA A 53 -4.23 15.01 6.31
CA ALA A 53 -3.11 15.16 5.38
C ALA A 53 -2.39 13.82 5.17
N VAL A 54 -2.20 13.06 6.27
CA VAL A 54 -1.61 11.72 6.28
C VAL A 54 -2.56 10.78 7.02
N ALA A 55 -3.05 9.73 6.37
CA ALA A 55 -4.00 8.80 6.97
C ALA A 55 -3.51 7.36 6.88
N MET A 56 -3.59 6.66 8.01
CA MET A 56 -3.38 5.22 8.10
C MET A 56 -4.68 4.56 8.56
N GLY A 57 -5.07 3.47 7.89
CA GLY A 57 -6.32 2.78 8.18
C GLY A 57 -6.78 1.84 7.08
N ILE A 58 -8.01 1.35 7.17
CA ILE A 58 -8.64 0.55 6.11
C ILE A 58 -9.12 1.49 5.00
N VAL A 59 -9.77 2.59 5.38
CA VAL A 59 -10.30 3.60 4.47
C VAL A 59 -9.73 4.97 4.81
N ASN A 60 -9.04 5.58 3.86
CA ASN A 60 -8.35 6.84 4.06
C ASN A 60 -8.77 7.88 3.03
N LEU A 61 -9.05 9.11 3.47
CA LEU A 61 -9.15 10.29 2.62
C LEU A 61 -8.05 11.27 3.02
N SER A 62 -6.96 11.27 2.27
CA SER A 62 -5.80 12.08 2.60
C SER A 62 -4.88 12.35 1.43
N VAL A 63 -3.98 13.34 1.54
CA VAL A 63 -2.95 13.57 0.52
C VAL A 63 -2.04 12.35 0.42
N VAL A 64 -1.57 11.86 1.58
CA VAL A 64 -0.76 10.65 1.69
C VAL A 64 -1.52 9.59 2.48
N GLY A 65 -1.82 8.45 1.85
CA GLY A 65 -2.67 7.42 2.45
C GLY A 65 -2.04 6.03 2.41
N MET A 66 -2.11 5.31 3.52
CA MET A 66 -1.69 3.90 3.61
C MET A 66 -2.85 3.06 4.16
N GLY A 67 -3.47 2.26 3.30
CA GLY A 67 -4.66 1.49 3.66
C GLY A 67 -5.16 0.57 2.56
N ILE A 68 -6.31 -0.08 2.75
CA ILE A 68 -6.88 -0.97 1.73
C ILE A 68 -7.54 -0.15 0.63
N ILE A 69 -8.35 0.81 1.03
CA ILE A 69 -9.01 1.78 0.17
C ILE A 69 -8.46 3.14 0.57
N SER A 70 -7.87 3.84 -0.39
CA SER A 70 -7.39 5.19 -0.16
C SER A 70 -7.90 6.11 -1.27
N ALA A 71 -8.07 7.37 -0.92
CA ALA A 71 -8.44 8.41 -1.85
C ALA A 71 -7.54 9.61 -1.56
N GLY A 72 -6.58 9.85 -2.44
CA GLY A 72 -5.53 10.81 -2.19
C GLY A 72 -4.73 11.24 -3.40
N VAL A 73 -3.65 11.96 -3.17
CA VAL A 73 -2.70 12.32 -4.26
C VAL A 73 -1.63 11.24 -4.38
N THR A 74 -1.22 10.67 -3.25
CA THR A 74 -0.21 9.63 -3.18
C THR A 74 -0.64 8.61 -2.16
N THR A 75 -1.13 7.47 -2.61
CA THR A 75 -1.50 6.41 -1.69
C THR A 75 -0.93 5.08 -2.13
N MET A 76 -0.82 4.20 -1.17
CA MET A 76 -0.27 2.87 -1.35
C MET A 76 -1.29 1.85 -0.86
N GLY A 77 -2.50 1.92 -1.43
CA GLY A 77 -3.58 0.98 -1.15
C GLY A 77 -3.91 0.03 -2.28
N ILE A 78 -4.75 -0.95 -1.98
CA ILE A 78 -5.21 -1.95 -2.96
C ILE A 78 -6.18 -1.31 -3.95
N TRP A 79 -6.95 -0.32 -3.48
CA TRP A 79 -7.81 0.54 -4.28
C TRP A 79 -7.45 1.99 -4.03
N GLU A 80 -7.13 2.72 -5.11
CA GLU A 80 -6.79 4.13 -5.04
C GLU A 80 -7.67 4.99 -5.94
N TYR A 81 -8.20 6.09 -5.39
CA TYR A 81 -8.97 7.09 -6.11
C TYR A 81 -8.26 8.46 -6.03
N SER A 82 -7.48 8.79 -7.06
CA SER A 82 -6.71 10.04 -7.14
C SER A 82 -7.15 10.93 -8.31
N PRO A 83 -7.49 12.21 -8.08
CA PRO A 83 -7.90 13.12 -9.16
C PRO A 83 -6.74 13.72 -9.98
N ASN A 84 -5.47 13.58 -9.56
CA ASN A 84 -4.36 14.37 -10.11
C ASN A 84 -3.04 13.60 -10.34
N SER A 85 -3.04 12.44 -11.00
CA SER A 85 -1.81 11.96 -11.65
C SER A 85 -2.03 10.98 -12.80
N HIS A 86 -1.79 11.52 -13.99
CA HIS A 86 -1.29 10.84 -15.17
C HIS A 86 0.03 10.13 -14.81
N HIS A 87 -0.06 8.92 -14.25
CA HIS A 87 0.88 7.81 -14.40
C HIS A 87 0.31 6.69 -13.55
N ASN A 88 -0.50 5.88 -14.21
CA ASN A 88 -0.89 4.55 -13.78
C ASN A 88 0.39 3.74 -13.47
N HIS A 89 0.89 3.84 -12.26
CA HIS A 89 1.19 2.63 -11.52
C HIS A 89 0.01 2.37 -10.60
N SER A 90 -1.15 2.14 -11.24
CA SER A 90 -2.03 1.08 -10.78
C SER A 90 -1.12 -0.12 -10.60
N LYS A 91 -0.67 -0.37 -9.36
CA LYS A 91 -0.52 -1.73 -8.88
C LYS A 91 -1.95 -2.26 -8.90
N GLN A 92 -2.42 -2.54 -10.12
CA GLN A 92 -3.35 -3.60 -10.29
C GLN A 92 -2.70 -4.72 -9.48
N ILE A 93 -3.49 -5.36 -8.65
CA ILE A 93 -3.46 -6.80 -8.71
C ILE A 93 -3.78 -7.13 -10.17
N SER A 94 -2.79 -6.95 -11.05
CA SER A 94 -2.57 -7.91 -12.07
C SER A 94 -2.38 -9.14 -11.22
N ASN A 95 -3.18 -10.16 -11.46
CA ASN A 95 -2.56 -11.45 -11.63
C ASN A 95 -1.39 -11.25 -12.62
N SER A 96 -0.28 -10.75 -12.09
CA SER A 96 1.02 -11.04 -12.58
C SER A 96 1.31 -12.37 -11.89
N ASN A 97 1.29 -13.54 -12.51
CA ASN A 97 1.60 -13.87 -13.90
C ASN A 97 2.54 -12.84 -14.57
N ASN A 98 3.45 -12.26 -13.77
CA ASN A 98 4.81 -11.91 -14.17
C ASN A 98 5.70 -13.04 -13.65
N GLU A 99 5.25 -14.28 -13.86
CA GLU A 99 6.14 -15.18 -14.56
C GLU A 99 6.41 -14.53 -15.93
N ASN A 100 7.68 -14.37 -16.31
CA ASN A 100 8.14 -13.81 -17.60
C ASN A 100 8.65 -12.36 -17.62
N MET A 101 9.42 -11.98 -16.61
CA MET A 101 10.75 -11.48 -16.94
C MET A 101 11.76 -12.20 -16.05
N MET A 102 12.48 -13.16 -16.65
CA MET A 102 13.54 -13.98 -16.05
C MET A 102 13.13 -15.26 -15.29
N SER A 103 12.24 -16.10 -15.84
CA SER A 103 12.01 -17.44 -15.26
C SER A 103 11.50 -18.52 -16.22
N ASP A 104 11.67 -18.35 -17.53
CA ASP A 104 11.39 -19.40 -18.51
C ASP A 104 12.51 -20.47 -18.49
N LEU A 105 12.37 -21.45 -17.59
CA LEU A 105 13.25 -22.62 -17.50
C LEU A 105 12.62 -23.79 -18.27
N PHE A 106 13.19 -24.14 -19.41
CA PHE A 106 12.70 -25.22 -20.28
C PHE A 106 13.30 -26.57 -19.91
N ASN A 107 12.54 -27.65 -20.15
CA ASN A 107 13.05 -29.01 -19.93
C ASN A 107 13.97 -29.47 -21.06
N THR A 108 13.86 -28.87 -22.24
CA THR A 108 14.64 -29.23 -23.42
C THR A 108 15.41 -28.03 -23.99
N LYS A 109 16.58 -28.32 -24.57
CA LYS A 109 17.44 -27.32 -25.20
C LYS A 109 16.74 -26.61 -26.36
N GLN A 110 16.07 -27.38 -27.22
CA GLN A 110 15.43 -26.86 -28.44
C GLN A 110 14.31 -25.85 -28.13
N GLU A 111 13.59 -26.07 -27.04
CA GLU A 111 12.49 -25.22 -26.60
C GLU A 111 13.00 -23.89 -26.02
N ALA A 112 14.10 -23.95 -25.25
CA ALA A 112 14.82 -22.75 -24.81
C ALA A 112 15.40 -21.94 -25.97
N GLU A 113 15.95 -22.59 -27.00
CA GLU A 113 16.49 -21.89 -28.17
C GLU A 113 15.40 -21.22 -29.00
N LYS A 114 14.24 -21.87 -29.16
CA LYS A 114 13.08 -21.27 -29.83
C LYS A 114 12.55 -20.06 -29.06
N ALA A 115 12.56 -20.12 -27.73
CA ALA A 115 12.18 -19.01 -26.88
C ALA A 115 13.20 -17.86 -26.95
N ALA A 116 14.49 -18.15 -27.11
CA ALA A 116 15.55 -17.15 -27.22
C ALA A 116 15.30 -16.13 -28.36
N SER A 117 14.73 -16.57 -29.49
CA SER A 117 14.34 -15.68 -30.59
C SER A 117 13.33 -14.59 -30.18
N LYS A 118 12.47 -14.86 -29.19
CA LYS A 118 11.54 -13.85 -28.65
C LYS A 118 12.26 -12.79 -27.82
N TYR A 119 13.39 -13.17 -27.23
CA TYR A 119 14.21 -12.30 -26.39
C TYR A 119 15.34 -11.60 -27.17
N GLY A 120 15.40 -11.78 -28.50
CA GLY A 120 16.42 -11.17 -29.35
C GLY A 120 17.81 -11.77 -29.17
N CYS A 121 17.90 -12.96 -28.59
CA CYS A 121 19.16 -13.64 -28.27
C CYS A 121 19.24 -15.00 -28.97
N ILE A 122 20.45 -15.54 -29.10
CA ILE A 122 20.69 -16.81 -29.80
C ILE A 122 21.20 -17.85 -28.81
N GLY A 123 20.70 -19.08 -28.95
CA GLY A 123 21.14 -20.23 -28.19
C GLY A 123 20.51 -20.35 -26.79
N ALA A 124 20.81 -21.48 -26.14
CA ALA A 124 20.40 -21.79 -24.78
C ALA A 124 21.55 -22.43 -24.01
N HIS A 125 21.55 -22.27 -22.68
CA HIS A 125 22.51 -22.93 -21.79
C HIS A 125 21.80 -23.74 -20.71
N LYS A 126 22.49 -24.76 -20.18
CA LYS A 126 21.95 -25.67 -19.15
C LYS A 126 22.25 -25.12 -17.76
N MET A 127 21.21 -24.91 -16.95
CA MET A 127 21.31 -24.63 -15.52
C MET A 127 20.74 -25.80 -14.73
N GLY A 128 21.62 -26.63 -14.15
CA GLY A 128 21.23 -27.83 -13.43
C GLY A 128 20.47 -28.82 -14.32
N ASN A 129 19.21 -29.10 -13.98
CA ASN A 129 18.35 -30.01 -14.74
C ASN A 129 17.49 -29.30 -15.81
N LYS A 130 17.60 -27.97 -15.94
CA LYS A 130 16.75 -27.16 -16.82
C LYS A 130 17.58 -26.31 -17.79
N TRP A 131 16.94 -25.74 -18.80
CA TRP A 131 17.56 -24.94 -19.85
C TRP A 131 17.05 -23.50 -19.82
N MET A 132 17.95 -22.54 -19.96
CA MET A 132 17.62 -21.13 -20.07
C MET A 132 17.79 -20.61 -21.50
N PRO A 133 16.86 -19.80 -22.00
CA PRO A 133 17.00 -19.12 -23.28
C PRO A 133 18.09 -18.04 -23.17
N CYS A 134 18.76 -17.76 -24.29
CA CYS A 134 19.88 -16.82 -24.41
C CYS A 134 21.19 -17.37 -23.86
N LYS A 135 22.11 -17.75 -24.76
CA LYS A 135 23.51 -17.93 -24.39
C LYS A 135 24.16 -16.55 -24.38
N MET A 136 24.09 -15.83 -23.25
CA MET A 136 24.93 -14.64 -23.10
C MET A 136 26.38 -15.06 -23.33
N HIS A 137 27.06 -14.37 -24.25
CA HIS A 137 28.48 -14.51 -24.51
C HIS A 137 29.24 -13.51 -23.64
#